data_AF-A0A8K9USB5-F1
#
_entry.id   AF-A0A8K9USB5-F1
#
_cell.length_a   1.000
_cell.length_b   1.000
_cell.length_c   1.000
_cell.angle_alpha   90.00
_cell.angle_beta   90.00
_cell.angle_gamma   90.00
#
_symmetry.space_group_name_H-M   'P 1'
#
loop_
_entity.id
_entity.type
_entity.pdbx_description
1 polymer ?
#
loop_
_entity_poly.entity_id
_entity_poly.type
_entity_poly.pdbx_seq_one_letter_code
_entity_poly.pdbx_strand_id
1 'polypeptide(L)'
;HKVTQYKKCKDSLYAQGKRRYNRKQSGCGGQTKPIFRKKAGVCGAQQKRMMPIKRCKHFELGGDKKRKPVAKMRGHKQQSKRFFIVNQNY
;
A
#
# COMPACT_ATOMS: atom_id res chain seq x y z
N HIS A 1 -10.76 -2.55 18.42
CA HIS A 1 -9.78 -2.55 17.32
C HIS A 1 -10.48 -2.69 15.97
N LYS A 2 -10.85 -1.57 15.35
CA LYS A 2 -11.48 -1.62 14.02
C LYS A 2 -10.41 -1.85 12.97
N VAL A 3 -10.54 -2.96 12.25
CA VAL A 3 -9.61 -3.35 11.20
C VAL A 3 -10.04 -2.71 9.88
N THR A 4 -9.10 -2.09 9.16
CA THR A 4 -9.35 -1.45 7.85
C THR A 4 -8.19 -1.73 6.89
N GLN A 5 -8.45 -1.65 5.58
CA GLN A 5 -7.40 -1.79 4.57
C GLN A 5 -6.72 -0.44 4.31
N TYR A 6 -5.38 -0.43 4.26
CA TYR A 6 -4.64 0.77 3.84
C TYR A 6 -4.88 1.09 2.36
N LYS A 7 -5.18 2.36 2.06
CA LYS A 7 -5.20 2.92 0.70
C LYS A 7 -4.33 4.17 0.65
N LYS A 8 -3.50 4.30 -0.39
CA LYS A 8 -2.73 5.53 -0.63
C LYS A 8 -3.67 6.61 -1.18
N CYS A 9 -3.63 7.82 -0.62
CA CYS A 9 -4.37 8.99 -1.12
C CYS A 9 -3.63 9.71 -2.27
N LYS A 10 -4.33 10.66 -2.93
CA LYS A 10 -3.75 11.55 -3.96
C LYS A 10 -2.66 12.45 -3.36
N ASP A 11 -1.58 12.67 -4.11
CA ASP A 11 -0.49 13.55 -3.68
C ASP A 11 -0.93 15.04 -3.76
N SER A 12 -0.57 15.86 -2.76
CA SER A 12 -0.94 17.29 -2.68
C SER A 12 -0.04 18.19 -3.55
N LEU A 13 -0.63 19.18 -4.23
CA LEU A 13 0.09 20.14 -5.08
C LEU A 13 0.83 21.23 -4.28
N TYR A 14 0.30 21.60 -3.12
CA TYR A 14 0.82 22.71 -2.31
C TYR A 14 2.00 22.30 -1.42
N ALA A 15 2.25 20.99 -1.31
CA ALA A 15 3.42 20.45 -0.63
C ALA A 15 4.70 21.09 -1.20
N GLN A 16 5.58 21.55 -0.30
CA GLN A 16 6.80 22.28 -0.66
C GLN A 16 7.65 21.54 -1.71
N GLY A 17 7.79 20.22 -1.56
CA GLY A 17 8.52 19.37 -2.51
C GLY A 17 7.94 19.40 -3.92
N LYS A 18 6.60 19.40 -4.04
CA LYS A 18 5.90 19.43 -5.34
C LYS A 18 6.00 20.80 -6.01
N ARG A 19 5.86 21.90 -5.26
CA ARG A 19 6.06 23.27 -5.78
C ARG A 19 7.47 23.48 -6.32
N ARG A 20 8.48 23.06 -5.56
CA ARG A 20 9.89 23.11 -5.98
C ARG A 20 10.14 22.28 -7.24
N TYR A 21 9.54 21.08 -7.33
CA TYR A 21 9.67 20.23 -8.52
C TYR A 21 9.06 20.89 -9.76
N ASN A 22 7.85 21.44 -9.64
CA ASN A 22 7.14 22.06 -10.78
C ASN A 22 7.88 23.28 -11.34
N ARG A 23 8.39 24.18 -10.48
CA ARG A 23 9.20 25.34 -10.93
C ARG A 23 10.53 24.94 -11.56
N LYS A 24 11.13 23.82 -11.13
CA LYS A 24 12.36 23.32 -11.76
C LYS A 24 12.07 22.71 -13.14
N GLN A 25 10.87 22.16 -13.32
CA GLN A 25 10.48 21.48 -14.56
C GLN A 25 9.94 22.44 -15.64
N SER A 26 9.63 23.69 -15.31
CA SER A 26 9.14 24.68 -16.29
C SER A 26 10.26 25.18 -17.21
N GLY A 27 9.90 25.49 -18.46
CA GLY A 27 10.84 26.00 -19.47
C GLY A 27 11.40 24.91 -20.37
N CYS A 28 12.44 25.26 -21.14
CA CYS A 28 13.12 24.35 -22.05
C CYS A 28 14.28 23.65 -21.32
N GLY A 29 14.37 22.32 -21.40
CA GLY A 29 15.42 21.57 -20.69
C GLY A 29 15.05 20.15 -20.25
N GLY A 30 13.81 19.71 -20.51
CA GLY A 30 13.40 18.32 -20.30
C GLY A 30 13.32 17.90 -18.83
N GLN A 31 13.61 16.63 -18.55
CA GLN A 31 13.44 16.03 -17.24
C GLN A 31 14.54 16.47 -16.26
N THR A 32 14.19 17.28 -15.26
CA THR A 32 15.18 17.93 -14.38
C THR A 32 15.51 17.18 -13.07
N LYS A 33 14.84 16.06 -12.80
CA LYS A 33 14.99 15.24 -11.59
C LYS A 33 15.08 13.74 -11.90
N PRO A 34 15.88 12.96 -11.15
CA PRO A 34 16.01 11.52 -11.40
C PRO A 34 14.69 10.78 -11.19
N ILE A 35 14.35 9.92 -12.15
CA ILE A 35 13.21 9.00 -12.03
C ILE A 35 13.75 7.70 -11.44
N PHE A 36 13.26 7.34 -10.26
CA PHE A 36 13.66 6.08 -9.62
C PHE A 36 13.08 4.89 -10.39
N ARG A 37 13.97 4.18 -11.08
CA ARG A 37 13.59 3.04 -11.95
C ARG A 37 13.50 1.69 -11.22
N LYS A 38 14.14 1.54 -10.06
CA LYS A 38 14.17 0.28 -9.28
C LYS A 38 13.69 0.51 -7.87
N LYS A 39 12.53 -0.03 -7.50
CA LYS A 39 11.86 0.27 -6.22
C LYS A 39 12.30 -0.63 -5.06
N ALA A 40 12.83 -0.04 -3.99
CA ALA A 40 12.92 -0.63 -2.65
C ALA A 40 12.35 0.36 -1.62
N GLY A 41 11.74 -0.10 -0.53
CA GLY A 41 10.99 0.76 0.41
C GLY A 41 11.21 0.41 1.88
N VAL A 42 11.21 1.44 2.74
CA VAL A 42 11.41 1.38 4.20
C VAL A 42 10.57 2.49 4.89
N CYS A 43 10.13 2.32 6.15
CA CYS A 43 9.07 3.15 6.79
C CYS A 43 9.21 3.42 8.32
N GLY A 44 8.64 4.54 8.81
CA GLY A 44 8.26 4.89 10.20
C GLY A 44 7.89 6.41 10.32
N ALA A 45 7.03 6.98 11.18
CA ALA A 45 6.13 6.54 12.26
C ALA A 45 5.11 7.66 12.68
N GLN A 46 3.86 7.28 13.01
CA GLN A 46 3.01 7.67 14.18
C GLN A 46 1.95 6.56 14.28
N GLN A 47 1.75 6.00 15.47
CA GLN A 47 1.47 4.57 15.63
C GLN A 47 0.00 4.15 15.43
N LYS A 48 -0.45 4.17 14.18
CA LYS A 48 -1.38 3.12 13.74
C LYS A 48 -0.53 1.86 13.53
N ARG A 49 -0.75 0.80 14.34
CA ARG A 49 -0.07 -0.50 14.15
C ARG A 49 -0.48 -1.07 12.80
N MET A 50 0.33 -0.81 11.78
CA MET A 50 0.22 -1.44 10.49
C MET A 50 0.82 -2.84 10.60
N MET A 51 -0.04 -3.85 10.56
CA MET A 51 0.40 -5.23 10.52
C MET A 51 0.60 -5.62 9.05
N PRO A 52 1.84 -5.88 8.59
CA PRO A 52 2.06 -6.40 7.25
C PRO A 52 1.60 -7.87 7.22
N ILE A 53 0.69 -8.20 6.31
CA ILE A 53 0.37 -9.60 6.04
C ILE A 53 1.33 -10.12 4.96
N LYS A 54 1.57 -11.44 4.99
CA LYS A 54 2.14 -12.13 3.82
C LYS A 54 1.33 -11.79 2.57
N ARG A 55 2.02 -11.73 1.45
CA ARG A 55 1.40 -11.40 0.18
C ARG A 55 0.45 -12.54 -0.22
N CYS A 56 -0.81 -12.21 -0.51
CA CYS A 56 -1.83 -13.12 -1.03
C CYS A 56 -2.42 -12.53 -2.33
N LYS A 57 -3.19 -13.29 -3.13
CA LYS A 57 -4.02 -12.68 -4.20
C LYS A 57 -5.39 -12.27 -3.67
N HIS A 58 -6.00 -13.12 -2.85
CA HIS A 58 -7.33 -12.91 -2.31
C HIS A 58 -7.23 -12.56 -0.82
N PHE A 59 -7.79 -11.40 -0.47
CA PHE A 59 -7.86 -10.89 0.89
C PHE A 59 -9.24 -10.27 1.10
N GLU A 60 -10.00 -10.84 2.02
CA GLU A 60 -11.30 -10.33 2.43
C GLU A 60 -11.27 -10.03 3.92
N LEU A 61 -11.88 -8.91 4.31
CA LEU A 61 -11.96 -8.49 5.70
C LEU A 61 -13.41 -8.66 6.18
N GLY A 62 -13.61 -9.45 7.24
CA GLY A 62 -14.92 -9.63 7.87
C GLY A 62 -15.78 -10.78 7.35
N GLY A 63 -15.19 -11.83 6.76
CA GLY A 63 -15.94 -13.01 6.31
C GLY A 63 -16.36 -13.97 7.42
N ASP A 64 -17.31 -14.85 7.11
CA ASP A 64 -17.81 -15.88 8.02
C ASP A 64 -16.75 -16.91 8.39
N LYS A 65 -16.80 -17.38 9.64
CA LYS A 65 -15.92 -18.46 10.10
C LYS A 65 -16.21 -19.73 9.30
N LYS A 66 -15.16 -20.35 8.75
CA LYS A 66 -15.30 -21.65 8.06
C LYS A 66 -15.94 -22.68 9.00
N ARG A 67 -17.01 -23.32 8.55
CA ARG A 67 -17.59 -24.51 9.19
C ARG A 67 -16.60 -25.70 9.08
N LYS A 68 -16.71 -26.68 9.99
CA LYS A 68 -15.82 -27.87 10.03
C LYS A 68 -15.73 -28.53 8.64
N PRO A 69 -14.52 -28.92 8.17
CA PRO A 69 -14.33 -29.32 6.79
C PRO A 69 -14.87 -30.71 6.48
N VAL A 70 -15.53 -30.83 5.32
CA VAL A 70 -15.54 -32.05 4.50
C VAL A 70 -14.56 -31.79 3.35
N ALA A 71 -13.70 -32.77 3.05
CA ALA A 71 -12.45 -32.66 2.30
C ALA A 71 -12.47 -31.77 1.03
N LYS A 72 -11.39 -31.01 0.76
CA LYS A 72 -11.17 -30.32 -0.52
C LYS A 72 -9.74 -30.44 -1.06
N MET A 73 -9.70 -30.62 -2.38
CA MET A 73 -8.56 -30.84 -3.28
C MET A 73 -7.71 -29.58 -3.56
N ARG A 74 -6.51 -29.85 -4.09
CA ARG A 74 -5.30 -29.01 -4.25
C ARG A 74 -5.49 -27.71 -5.06
N GLY A 75 -4.69 -26.69 -4.70
CA GLY A 75 -4.84 -25.28 -5.12
C GLY A 75 -3.97 -24.78 -6.28
N HIS A 76 -4.35 -23.61 -6.80
CA HIS A 76 -3.60 -22.85 -7.83
C HIS A 76 -2.85 -21.63 -7.26
N LYS A 77 -1.68 -21.35 -7.83
CA LYS A 77 -0.65 -20.44 -7.29
C LYS A 77 -1.01 -18.94 -7.43
N GLN A 78 -0.84 -18.27 -6.30
CA GLN A 78 -1.27 -16.95 -5.84
C GLN A 78 -0.41 -15.63 -6.02
N GLN A 79 0.14 -15.15 -7.17
CA GLN A 79 0.06 -13.69 -7.54
C GLN A 79 0.20 -12.54 -6.52
N SER A 80 1.30 -12.41 -5.79
CA SER A 80 1.22 -11.81 -4.45
C SER A 80 1.22 -10.25 -4.41
N LYS A 81 0.17 -9.60 -3.86
CA LYS A 81 0.15 -8.14 -3.53
C LYS A 81 0.41 -7.96 -2.02
N ARG A 82 1.20 -6.94 -1.64
CA ARG A 82 1.54 -6.67 -0.23
C ARG A 82 0.42 -5.83 0.40
N PHE A 83 -0.35 -6.43 1.28
CA PHE A 83 -1.48 -5.79 1.96
C PHE A 83 -1.07 -5.34 3.36
N PHE A 84 -1.48 -4.14 3.74
CA PHE A 84 -1.29 -3.58 5.08
C PHE A 84 -2.66 -3.41 5.75
N ILE A 85 -2.82 -4.01 6.93
CA ILE A 85 -4.00 -3.82 7.78
C ILE A 85 -3.74 -2.63 8.70
N VAL A 86 -4.69 -1.69 8.73
CA VAL A 86 -4.68 -0.53 9.64
C VAL A 86 -5.73 -0.73 10.72
N ASN A 87 -5.29 -0.71 11.97
CA ASN A 87 -6.15 -0.74 13.15
C ASN A 87 -6.44 0.71 13.59
N GLN A 88 -7.69 1.14 13.50
CA GLN A 88 -8.12 2.46 13.98
C GLN A 88 -8.69 2.30 15.41
N ASN A 89 -8.04 2.94 16.38
CA ASN A 89 -8.61 3.39 17.65
C ASN A 89 -8.19 4.86 17.70
N TYR A 90 -9.03 5.87 17.94
CA TYR A 90 -10.32 5.98 18.63
C TYR A 90 -11.53 5.83 17.70
#